data_AF-A0A450YTY3-F1
#
_entry.id   AF-A0A450YTY3-F1
#
_cell.length_a   1.000
_cell.length_b   1.000
_cell.length_c   1.000
_cell.angle_alpha   90.00
_cell.angle_beta   90.00
_cell.angle_gamma   90.00
#
_symmetry.space_group_name_H-M   'P 1'
#
loop_
_entity.id
_entity.type
_entity.pdbx_description
1 polymer ?
#
loop_
_entity_poly.entity_id
_entity_poly.type
_entity_poly.pdbx_seq_one_letter_code
_entity_poly.pdbx_strand_id
1 'polypeptide(L)'
;MNSNLLVMETLSEAITRIEQILETQVRPYPEYQGLIDVSGIGTLLGLTIMLETRDIERFAKVDNDASYCRCVGSKRTSNGKTKGCGNTKNGNKYLAWAYMEAANFA
;
A
#
# COMPACT_ATOMS: atom_id res chain seq x y z
N MET A 1 9.46 15.93 31.23
CA MET A 1 9.92 15.29 29.98
C MET A 1 9.63 13.78 29.93
N ASN A 2 9.58 13.08 31.08
CA ASN A 2 9.28 11.63 31.16
C ASN A 2 7.87 11.23 30.72
N SER A 3 6.86 12.08 30.89
CA SER A 3 5.46 11.72 30.54
C SER A 3 5.24 11.51 29.04
N ASN A 4 5.86 12.34 28.19
CA ASN A 4 5.73 12.20 26.73
C ASN A 4 6.44 10.95 26.23
N LEU A 5 7.59 10.61 26.83
CA LEU A 5 8.32 9.37 26.49
C LEU A 5 7.46 8.15 26.79
N LEU A 6 6.85 8.10 27.99
CA LEU A 6 6.01 6.99 28.42
C LEU A 6 4.75 6.84 27.55
N VAL A 7 4.18 7.96 27.09
CA VAL A 7 3.08 7.93 26.10
C VAL A 7 3.56 7.36 24.75
N MET A 8 4.74 7.72 24.26
CA MET A 8 5.25 7.17 23.00
C MET A 8 5.53 5.67 23.10
N GLU A 9 6.11 5.20 24.19
CA GLU A 9 6.40 3.78 24.43
C GLU A 9 5.10 2.96 24.49
N THR A 10 4.11 3.42 25.26
CA THR A 10 2.81 2.73 25.37
C THR A 10 2.06 2.66 24.04
N LEU A 11 2.10 3.73 23.23
CA LEU A 11 1.52 3.71 21.89
C LEU A 11 2.27 2.77 20.94
N SER A 12 3.61 2.73 21.04
CA SER A 12 4.44 1.82 20.24
C SER A 12 4.10 0.35 20.56
N GLU A 13 3.95 0.01 21.84
CA GLU A 13 3.52 -1.33 22.23
C GLU A 13 2.12 -1.68 21.70
N ALA A 14 1.18 -0.73 21.74
CA ALA A 14 -0.16 -0.93 21.22
C ALA A 14 -0.14 -1.18 19.71
N ILE A 15 0.67 -0.42 18.96
CA ILE A 15 0.88 -0.61 17.51
C ILE A 15 1.42 -2.01 17.24
N THR A 16 2.50 -2.41 17.91
CA THR A 16 3.11 -3.74 17.73
C THR A 16 2.11 -4.88 18.01
N ARG A 17 1.28 -4.75 19.05
CA ARG A 17 0.25 -5.75 19.35
C ARG A 17 -0.79 -5.84 18.24
N ILE A 18 -1.21 -4.71 17.68
CA ILE A 18 -2.16 -4.68 16.56
C ILE A 18 -1.54 -5.32 15.32
N GLU A 19 -0.29 -5.00 15.00
CA GLU A 19 0.44 -5.56 13.86
C GLU A 19 0.53 -7.08 13.96
N GLN A 20 0.89 -7.62 15.14
CA GLN A 20 0.95 -9.06 15.38
C GLN A 20 -0.42 -9.73 15.21
N ILE A 21 -1.48 -9.12 15.74
CA ILE A 21 -2.84 -9.66 15.59
C ILE A 21 -3.21 -9.68 14.10
N LEU A 22 -3.00 -8.60 13.38
CA LEU A 22 -3.32 -8.52 11.95
C LEU A 22 -2.52 -9.56 11.14
N GLU A 23 -1.22 -9.71 11.42
CA GLU A 23 -0.37 -10.69 10.76
C GLU A 23 -0.92 -12.11 10.93
N THR A 24 -1.34 -12.49 12.14
CA THR A 24 -1.93 -13.83 12.36
C THR A 24 -3.22 -14.04 11.57
N GLN A 25 -4.00 -12.99 11.33
CA GLN A 25 -5.24 -13.06 10.56
C GLN A 25 -4.97 -13.19 9.05
N VAL A 26 -3.95 -12.49 8.53
CA VAL A 26 -3.67 -12.47 7.08
C VAL A 26 -2.73 -13.57 6.60
N ARG A 27 -1.90 -14.13 7.49
CA ARG A 27 -0.90 -15.16 7.15
C ARG A 27 -1.44 -16.38 6.40
N PRO A 28 -2.68 -16.86 6.63
CA PRO A 28 -3.24 -17.99 5.88
C PRO A 28 -3.53 -17.69 4.41
N TYR A 29 -3.59 -16.42 4.01
CA TYR A 29 -4.00 -16.01 2.67
C TYR A 29 -2.81 -16.05 1.70
N PRO A 30 -2.90 -16.76 0.55
CA PRO A 30 -1.82 -16.84 -0.43
C PRO A 30 -1.42 -15.48 -1.01
N GLU A 31 -2.37 -14.55 -1.13
CA GLU A 31 -2.14 -13.19 -1.62
C GLU A 31 -1.16 -12.45 -0.72
N TYR A 32 -1.29 -12.62 0.61
CA TYR A 32 -0.35 -12.04 1.57
C TYR A 32 1.04 -12.64 1.45
N GLN A 33 1.13 -13.96 1.32
CA GLN A 33 2.41 -14.67 1.18
C GLN A 33 3.14 -14.22 -0.08
N GLY A 34 2.43 -14.14 -1.22
CA GLY A 34 3.00 -13.64 -2.46
C GLY A 34 3.45 -12.18 -2.37
N LEU A 35 2.79 -11.34 -1.56
CA LEU A 35 3.22 -9.96 -1.35
C LEU A 35 4.53 -9.89 -0.56
N ILE A 36 4.67 -10.62 0.54
CA ILE A 36 5.88 -10.57 1.38
C ILE A 36 7.10 -11.27 0.76
N ASP A 37 6.90 -12.08 -0.28
CA ASP A 37 7.99 -12.69 -1.07
C ASP A 37 8.64 -11.70 -2.06
N VAL A 38 8.00 -10.55 -2.32
CA VAL A 38 8.50 -9.52 -3.24
C VAL A 38 9.56 -8.67 -2.56
N SER A 39 10.71 -8.47 -3.23
CA SER A 39 11.78 -7.58 -2.72
C SER A 39 11.25 -6.18 -2.40
N GLY A 40 11.60 -5.67 -1.22
CA GLY A 40 11.13 -4.38 -0.71
C GLY A 40 9.77 -4.41 -0.03
N ILE A 41 8.96 -5.48 -0.16
CA ILE A 41 7.66 -5.60 0.53
C ILE A 41 7.84 -6.45 1.80
N GLY A 42 7.90 -5.78 2.96
CA GLY A 42 7.89 -6.44 4.26
C GLY A 42 6.47 -6.66 4.82
N THR A 43 6.38 -7.27 6.01
CA THR A 43 5.13 -7.60 6.73
C THR A 43 4.12 -6.44 6.76
N LEU A 44 4.57 -5.22 7.12
CA LEU A 44 3.71 -4.04 7.25
C LEU A 44 3.17 -3.55 5.90
N LEU A 45 4.03 -3.55 4.87
CA LEU A 45 3.63 -3.14 3.52
C LEU A 45 2.70 -4.19 2.90
N GLY A 46 2.99 -5.49 3.09
CA GLY A 46 2.11 -6.57 2.67
C GLY A 46 0.73 -6.50 3.34
N LEU A 47 0.69 -6.21 4.65
CA LEU A 47 -0.56 -5.98 5.38
C LEU A 47 -1.35 -4.81 4.79
N THR A 48 -0.67 -3.68 4.60
CA THR A 48 -1.29 -2.47 4.03
C THR A 48 -1.83 -2.75 2.63
N ILE A 49 -1.04 -3.37 1.76
CA ILE A 49 -1.44 -3.67 0.38
C ILE A 49 -2.63 -4.62 0.37
N MET A 50 -2.57 -5.75 1.08
CA MET A 50 -3.66 -6.72 1.08
C MET A 50 -4.98 -6.13 1.62
N LEU A 51 -4.93 -5.44 2.75
CA LEU A 51 -6.15 -4.93 3.42
C LEU A 51 -6.77 -3.73 2.70
N GLU A 52 -5.96 -2.86 2.10
CA GLU A 52 -6.44 -1.71 1.32
C GLU A 52 -6.88 -2.13 -0.09
N THR A 53 -6.22 -3.13 -0.68
CA THR A 53 -6.63 -3.71 -1.96
C THR A 53 -7.92 -4.51 -1.83
N ARG A 54 -8.24 -5.12 -0.68
CA ARG A 54 -9.48 -5.91 -0.51
C ARG A 54 -9.61 -6.95 -1.63
N ASP A 55 -10.80 -7.07 -2.22
CA ASP A 55 -11.03 -7.88 -3.41
C ASP A 55 -10.33 -7.27 -4.63
N ILE A 56 -9.34 -7.98 -5.16
CA ILE A 56 -8.58 -7.62 -6.36
C ILE A 56 -9.42 -7.74 -7.63
N GLU A 57 -10.45 -8.60 -7.65
CA GLU A 57 -11.30 -8.84 -8.82
C GLU A 57 -12.16 -7.63 -9.19
N ARG A 58 -12.30 -6.65 -8.29
CA ARG A 58 -12.95 -5.37 -8.62
C ARG A 58 -12.26 -4.62 -9.77
N PHE A 59 -10.99 -4.92 -10.01
CA PHE A 59 -10.21 -4.32 -11.07
C PHE A 59 -10.20 -5.22 -12.30
N ALA A 60 -10.95 -4.82 -13.33
CA ALA A 60 -11.01 -5.57 -14.59
C ALA A 60 -9.66 -5.72 -15.31
N LYS A 61 -8.66 -4.90 -14.98
CA LYS A 61 -7.31 -4.90 -15.57
C LYS A 61 -6.28 -4.46 -14.54
N VAL A 62 -5.06 -4.98 -14.65
CA VAL A 62 -3.92 -4.60 -13.81
C VAL A 62 -3.64 -3.09 -13.88
N ASP A 63 -3.78 -2.48 -15.06
CA ASP A 63 -3.61 -1.02 -15.24
C ASP A 63 -4.58 -0.20 -14.38
N ASN A 64 -5.80 -0.72 -14.12
CA ASN A 64 -6.78 -0.02 -13.29
C ASN A 64 -6.35 -0.02 -11.82
N ASP A 65 -5.79 -1.14 -11.34
CA ASP A 65 -5.24 -1.23 -9.99
C ASP A 65 -4.00 -0.33 -9.86
N ALA A 66 -3.05 -0.43 -10.80
CA ALA A 66 -1.86 0.42 -10.79
C ALA A 66 -2.21 1.92 -10.83
N SER A 67 -3.25 2.30 -11.58
CA SER A 67 -3.78 3.66 -11.59
C SER A 67 -4.44 4.04 -10.26
N TYR A 68 -5.19 3.13 -9.65
CA TYR A 68 -5.81 3.34 -8.33
C TYR A 68 -4.76 3.49 -7.22
N CYS A 69 -3.67 2.74 -7.30
CA CYS A 69 -2.49 2.82 -6.44
C CYS A 69 -1.63 4.06 -6.74
N ARG A 70 -1.99 4.88 -7.73
CA ARG A 70 -1.25 6.08 -8.17
C ARG A 70 0.18 5.79 -8.65
N CYS A 71 0.44 4.56 -9.06
CA CYS A 71 1.75 4.11 -9.57
C CYS A 71 1.96 4.44 -11.04
N VAL A 72 0.93 4.94 -11.74
CA VAL A 72 1.01 5.33 -13.15
C VAL A 72 0.53 6.77 -13.38
N GLY A 73 1.16 7.46 -14.33
CA GLY A 73 0.80 8.83 -14.68
C GLY A 73 -0.54 8.92 -15.41
N SER A 74 -1.38 9.90 -15.05
CA SER A 74 -2.72 10.12 -15.63
C SER A 74 -2.71 10.84 -16.98
N LYS A 75 -1.65 10.69 -17.78
CA LYS A 75 -1.43 11.50 -18.99
C LYS A 75 -2.32 11.01 -20.14
N ARG A 76 -3.14 11.90 -20.70
CA ARG A 76 -3.94 11.63 -21.89
C ARG A 76 -3.19 12.10 -23.13
N THR A 77 -2.86 11.18 -24.03
CA THR A 77 -2.18 11.48 -25.29
C THR A 77 -3.06 11.16 -26.49
N SER A 78 -3.02 12.01 -27.52
CA SER A 78 -3.66 11.76 -28.83
C SER A 78 -2.78 12.35 -29.92
N ASN A 79 -2.60 11.60 -31.01
CA ASN A 79 -1.73 11.96 -32.13
C ASN A 79 -0.31 12.39 -31.67
N GLY A 80 0.29 11.61 -30.77
CA GLY A 80 1.61 11.89 -30.19
C GLY A 80 1.69 13.12 -29.26
N LYS A 81 0.59 13.86 -29.05
CA LYS A 81 0.56 15.09 -28.24
C LYS A 81 -0.22 14.87 -26.95
N THR A 82 0.25 15.47 -25.86
CA THR A 82 -0.49 15.52 -24.58
C THR A 82 -1.74 16.38 -24.73
N LYS A 83 -2.90 15.83 -24.41
CA LYS A 83 -4.22 16.48 -24.49
C LYS A 83 -4.87 16.70 -23.12
N GLY A 84 -4.14 16.46 -22.04
CA GLY A 84 -4.57 16.66 -20.66
C GLY A 84 -3.95 15.67 -19.69
N CYS A 85 -4.20 15.90 -18.41
CA CYS A 85 -3.92 14.98 -17.32
C CYS A 85 -5.21 14.74 -16.53
N GLY A 86 -5.42 13.51 -16.07
CA GLY A 86 -6.43 13.21 -15.06
C GLY A 86 -5.99 13.69 -13.67
N ASN A 87 -6.89 13.62 -12.69
CA ASN A 87 -6.56 13.95 -11.30
C ASN A 87 -5.58 12.92 -10.71
N THR A 88 -4.30 13.29 -10.59
CA THR A 88 -3.23 12.45 -10.02
C THR A 88 -3.39 12.21 -8.51
N LYS A 89 -4.23 12.99 -7.82
CA LYS A 89 -4.57 12.78 -6.41
C LYS A 89 -5.75 11.85 -6.21
N ASN A 90 -6.38 11.37 -7.28
CA ASN A 90 -7.45 10.36 -7.19
C ASN A 90 -6.85 8.97 -6.94
N GLY A 91 -7.58 8.06 -6.30
CA GLY A 91 -7.10 6.73 -5.93
C GLY A 91 -6.69 6.60 -4.46
N ASN A 92 -6.13 5.46 -4.06
CA ASN A 92 -5.80 5.15 -2.68
C ASN A 92 -4.41 5.68 -2.28
N LYS A 93 -4.38 6.61 -1.33
CA LYS A 93 -3.14 7.23 -0.82
C LYS A 93 -2.26 6.25 -0.03
N TYR A 94 -2.86 5.25 0.62
CA TYR A 94 -2.13 4.27 1.43
C TYR A 94 -1.40 3.28 0.54
N LEU A 95 -2.06 2.79 -0.52
CA LEU A 95 -1.41 1.96 -1.54
C LEU A 95 -0.31 2.74 -2.26
N ALA A 96 -0.54 4.01 -2.61
CA ALA A 96 0.49 4.86 -3.20
C ALA A 96 1.73 4.99 -2.31
N TRP A 97 1.53 5.24 -1.02
CA TRP A 97 2.63 5.25 -0.06
C TRP A 97 3.32 3.89 0.05
N ALA A 98 2.55 2.80 0.19
CA ALA A 98 3.09 1.46 0.38
C ALA A 98 3.99 1.02 -0.80
N TYR A 99 3.56 1.25 -2.04
CA TYR A 99 4.36 0.90 -3.22
C TYR A 99 5.57 1.82 -3.41
N MET A 100 5.49 3.10 -3.02
CA MET A 100 6.64 4.01 -3.03
C MET A 100 7.70 3.58 -2.02
N GLU A 101 7.30 3.19 -0.80
CA GLU A 101 8.22 2.65 0.20
C GLU A 101 8.81 1.32 -0.26
N ALA A 102 7.99 0.42 -0.80
CA ALA A 102 8.48 -0.86 -1.33
C ALA A 102 9.57 -0.66 -2.39
N ALA A 103 9.36 0.27 -3.32
CA ALA A 103 10.36 0.61 -4.34
C ALA A 103 11.62 1.28 -3.77
N ASN A 104 11.53 1.95 -2.62
CA ASN A 104 12.67 2.57 -1.94
C ASN A 104 13.52 1.53 -1.18
N PHE A 105 12.91 0.44 -0.71
CA PHE A 105 13.59 -0.62 0.03
C PHE A 105 14.07 -1.80 -0.85
N ALA A 106 13.62 -1.87 -2.11
CA ALA A 106 13.97 -2.93 -3.07
C ALA A 106 15.35 -2.74 -3.69
#